data_AF-A0A5S3SCP5-F1
#
_entry.id   AF-A0A5S3SCP5-F1
#
_cell.length_a   1.000
_cell.length_b   1.000
_cell.length_c   1.000
_cell.angle_alpha   90.00
_cell.angle_beta   90.00
_cell.angle_gamma   90.00
#
_symmetry.space_group_name_H-M   'P 1'
#
loop_
_entity.id
_entity.type
_entity.pdbx_description
1 polymer ?
#
loop_
_entity_poly.entity_id
_entity_poly.type
_entity_poly.pdbx_seq_one_letter_code
_entity_poly.pdbx_strand_id
1 'polypeptide(L)'
;MFKKIKSITNMAVYKSFDWDRTVKEPNNRIAEFKSVNIIYGRNYSGKTTLSRVFRACETGSISDKYTNPSFSIELNDGSEFKSENTPFTAAKVRVFNEDFVRDNLSFVVVN
;
A
#
# COMPACT_ATOMS: atom_id res chain seq x y z
N MET A 1 -8.90 4.04 11.00
CA MET A 1 -7.72 3.17 10.76
C MET A 1 -8.02 2.31 9.53
N PHE A 2 -7.00 1.90 8.76
CA PHE A 2 -7.20 1.18 7.49
C PHE A 2 -7.81 -0.20 7.72
N LYS A 3 -8.89 -0.51 7.01
CA LYS A 3 -9.60 -1.80 7.09
C LYS A 3 -9.09 -2.80 6.06
N LYS A 4 -8.96 -2.39 4.80
CA LYS A 4 -8.40 -3.16 3.69
C LYS A 4 -8.05 -2.24 2.52
N ILE A 5 -7.15 -2.66 1.63
CA ILE A 5 -6.93 -1.97 0.35
C ILE A 5 -7.99 -2.46 -0.61
N LYS A 6 -9.03 -1.68 -0.90
CA LYS A 6 -10.15 -2.08 -1.76
C LYS A 6 -9.69 -2.41 -3.18
N SER A 7 -8.83 -1.57 -3.77
CA SER A 7 -8.32 -1.77 -5.12
C SER A 7 -6.94 -1.16 -5.36
N ILE A 8 -6.20 -1.72 -6.33
CA ILE A 8 -4.95 -1.16 -6.86
C ILE A 8 -4.94 -1.34 -8.38
N THR A 9 -4.72 -0.26 -9.12
CA THR A 9 -4.76 -0.22 -10.58
C THR A 9 -3.46 0.40 -11.13
N ASN A 10 -2.91 -0.21 -12.17
CA ASN A 10 -1.71 0.25 -12.89
C ASN A 10 -0.46 0.52 -12.03
N MET A 11 -0.28 -0.21 -10.92
CA MET A 11 0.93 -0.12 -10.09
C MET A 11 1.76 -1.41 -10.22
N ALA A 12 2.83 -1.36 -11.00
CA ALA A 12 3.72 -2.50 -11.29
C ALA A 12 2.95 -3.78 -11.67
N VAL A 13 2.99 -4.81 -10.82
CA VAL A 13 2.31 -6.10 -10.99
C VAL A 13 0.81 -6.05 -10.72
N TYR A 14 0.33 -5.02 -10.02
CA TYR A 14 -1.10 -4.81 -9.78
C TYR A 14 -1.70 -4.03 -10.95
N LYS A 15 -2.34 -4.76 -11.88
CA LYS A 15 -3.06 -4.16 -13.02
C LYS A 15 -4.48 -3.75 -12.64
N SER A 16 -5.20 -4.64 -11.97
CA SER A 16 -6.61 -4.47 -11.59
C SER A 16 -6.90 -5.30 -10.34
N PHE A 17 -6.13 -5.07 -9.29
CA PHE A 17 -6.27 -5.82 -8.04
C PHE A 17 -7.56 -5.44 -7.33
N ASP A 18 -8.31 -6.46 -6.90
CA ASP A 18 -9.57 -6.37 -6.16
C ASP A 18 -9.43 -7.26 -4.91
N TRP A 19 -9.44 -6.63 -3.74
CA TRP A 19 -9.18 -7.32 -2.48
C TRP A 19 -10.29 -8.29 -2.09
N ASP A 20 -11.55 -7.92 -2.35
CA ASP A 20 -12.69 -8.73 -1.93
C ASP A 20 -12.77 -10.04 -2.70
N ARG A 21 -12.22 -10.06 -3.91
CA ARG A 21 -12.09 -11.26 -4.75
C ARG A 21 -10.87 -12.10 -4.43
N THR A 22 -9.80 -11.51 -3.88
CA THR A 22 -8.48 -12.16 -3.85
C THR A 22 -7.97 -12.49 -2.46
N VAL A 23 -8.31 -11.69 -1.44
CA VAL A 23 -7.77 -11.84 -0.08
C VAL A 23 -8.85 -12.41 0.83
N LYS A 24 -8.83 -13.74 0.96
CA LYS A 24 -9.82 -14.51 1.71
C LYS A 24 -9.19 -15.23 2.90
N GLU A 25 -9.96 -15.32 3.97
CA GLU A 25 -9.73 -16.26 5.07
C GLU A 25 -10.10 -17.69 4.63
N PRO A 26 -9.68 -18.75 5.36
CA PRO A 26 -9.99 -20.14 5.01
C PRO A 26 -11.49 -20.46 4.88
N ASN A 27 -12.34 -19.68 5.55
CA ASN A 27 -13.80 -19.80 5.47
C ASN A 27 -14.44 -18.96 4.35
N ASN A 28 -13.64 -18.50 3.37
CA ASN A 28 -14.05 -17.67 2.24
C ASN A 28 -14.59 -16.26 2.60
N ARG A 29 -14.46 -15.84 3.87
CA ARG A 29 -14.70 -14.44 4.25
C ARG A 29 -13.58 -13.55 3.72
N ILE A 30 -13.91 -12.29 3.43
CA ILE A 30 -12.91 -11.29 3.07
C ILE A 30 -12.00 -11.08 4.29
N ALA A 31 -10.69 -11.20 4.10
CA ALA A 31 -9.74 -10.90 5.16
C ALA A 31 -9.60 -9.39 5.32
N GLU A 32 -9.47 -8.92 6.55
CA GLU A 32 -9.27 -7.51 6.88
C GLU A 32 -7.94 -7.34 7.61
N PHE A 33 -7.40 -6.12 7.58
CA PHE A 33 -6.23 -5.80 8.38
C PHE A 33 -6.54 -5.96 9.87
N LYS A 34 -5.63 -6.60 10.58
CA LYS A 34 -5.59 -6.67 12.05
C LYS A 34 -4.68 -5.57 12.60
N SER A 35 -4.53 -5.50 13.92
CA SER A 35 -3.57 -4.58 14.55
C SER A 35 -2.12 -4.85 14.10
N VAL A 36 -1.80 -6.12 13.82
CA VAL A 36 -0.52 -6.57 13.27
C VAL A 36 -0.79 -7.50 12.10
N ASN A 37 -0.09 -7.30 10.99
CA ASN A 37 -0.25 -8.05 9.76
C ASN A 37 1.11 -8.52 9.25
N ILE A 38 1.21 -9.79 8.83
CA ILE A 38 2.40 -10.33 8.18
C ILE A 38 2.02 -10.65 6.73
N ILE A 39 2.63 -9.95 5.78
CA ILE A 39 2.41 -10.15 4.34
C ILE A 39 3.73 -10.63 3.73
N TYR A 40 3.73 -11.84 3.21
CA TYR A 40 4.92 -12.47 2.65
C TYR A 40 4.61 -13.13 1.30
N GLY A 41 5.66 -13.46 0.55
CA GLY A 41 5.53 -14.02 -0.78
C GLY A 41 6.87 -14.07 -1.50
N ARG A 42 6.92 -14.75 -2.64
CA ARG A 42 8.14 -14.87 -3.47
C ARG A 42 8.63 -13.52 -3.98
N ASN A 43 9.86 -13.48 -4.49
CA ASN A 43 10.34 -12.31 -5.22
C ASN A 43 9.37 -11.96 -6.36
N TYR A 44 9.26 -10.67 -6.67
CA TYR A 44 8.33 -10.14 -7.68
C TYR A 44 6.83 -10.29 -7.38
N SER A 45 6.44 -10.82 -6.20
CA SER A 45 5.02 -10.98 -5.82
C SER A 45 4.28 -9.68 -5.48
N GLY A 46 4.89 -8.51 -5.68
CA GLY A 46 4.25 -7.21 -5.42
C GLY A 46 4.41 -6.63 -4.02
N LYS A 47 5.16 -7.26 -3.11
CA LYS A 47 5.37 -6.77 -1.72
C LYS A 47 5.85 -5.31 -1.65
N THR A 48 6.89 -4.97 -2.43
CA THR A 48 7.41 -3.61 -2.49
C THR A 48 6.37 -2.64 -3.03
N THR A 49 5.60 -3.02 -4.06
CA THR A 49 4.52 -2.19 -4.60
C THR A 49 3.41 -1.97 -3.59
N LEU A 50 3.06 -3.00 -2.81
CA LEU A 50 2.09 -2.88 -1.72
C LEU A 50 2.56 -1.89 -0.65
N SER A 51 3.84 -1.95 -0.25
CA SER A 51 4.40 -0.95 0.67
C SER A 51 4.34 0.48 0.11
N ARG A 52 4.44 0.65 -1.22
CA ARG A 52 4.36 1.95 -1.89
C ARG A 52 2.97 2.57 -1.86
N VAL A 53 1.90 1.77 -1.76
CA VAL A 53 0.55 2.28 -1.51
C VAL A 53 0.51 3.03 -0.17
N PHE A 54 1.02 2.41 0.91
CA PHE A 54 1.11 3.07 2.22
C PHE A 54 2.13 4.21 2.24
N ARG A 55 3.21 4.11 1.45
CA ARG A 55 4.19 5.21 1.31
C ARG A 55 3.52 6.44 0.70
N ALA A 56 2.64 6.27 -0.30
CA ALA A 56 1.87 7.39 -0.85
C ALA A 56 0.93 8.02 0.20
N CYS A 57 0.33 7.21 1.08
CA CYS A 57 -0.42 7.73 2.23
C CYS A 57 0.47 8.57 3.18
N GLU A 58 1.75 8.22 3.33
CA GLU A 58 2.72 8.98 4.14
C GLU A 58 3.22 10.25 3.45
N THR A 59 3.66 10.16 2.20
CA THR A 59 4.40 11.24 1.50
C THR A 59 3.52 12.13 0.64
N GLY A 60 2.31 11.70 0.32
CA GLY A 60 1.44 12.43 -0.61
C GLY A 60 1.79 12.22 -2.08
N SER A 61 2.72 11.30 -2.40
CA SER A 61 3.23 11.10 -3.74
C SER A 61 3.21 9.64 -4.15
N ILE A 62 2.79 9.40 -5.39
CA ILE A 62 2.95 8.12 -6.09
C ILE A 62 4.08 8.30 -7.10
N SER A 63 4.92 7.27 -7.28
CA SER A 63 6.01 7.32 -8.25
C SER A 63 5.48 7.60 -9.67
N ASP A 64 6.09 8.57 -10.32
CA ASP A 64 5.94 8.97 -11.73
C ASP A 64 6.22 7.85 -12.74
N LYS A 65 6.90 6.78 -12.32
CA LYS A 65 7.17 5.58 -13.14
C LYS A 65 5.90 4.80 -13.50
N TYR A 66 4.78 5.05 -12.83
CA TYR A 66 3.50 4.40 -13.11
C TYR A 66 2.65 5.28 -14.03
N THR A 67 2.06 4.68 -15.06
CA THR A 67 1.11 5.36 -15.94
C THR A 67 -0.30 5.20 -15.37
N ASN A 68 -0.96 6.33 -15.04
CA ASN A 68 -2.30 6.37 -14.46
C ASN A 68 -2.49 5.43 -13.26
N PRO A 69 -1.62 5.48 -12.23
CA PRO A 69 -1.78 4.66 -11.04
C PRO A 69 -2.98 5.13 -10.21
N SER A 70 -3.70 4.19 -9.60
CA SER A 70 -4.68 4.52 -8.58
C SER A 70 -4.81 3.40 -7.55
N PHE A 71 -5.26 3.77 -6.36
CA PHE A 71 -5.62 2.83 -5.33
C PHE A 71 -6.76 3.38 -4.48
N SER A 72 -7.44 2.47 -3.78
CA SER A 72 -8.49 2.81 -2.83
C SER A 72 -8.34 1.95 -1.58
N ILE A 73 -8.58 2.55 -0.40
CA ILE A 73 -8.50 1.92 0.91
C ILE A 73 -9.82 2.16 1.63
N GLU A 74 -10.45 1.08 2.09
CA GLU A 74 -11.61 1.18 2.97
C GLU A 74 -11.11 1.44 4.39
N LEU A 75 -11.72 2.40 5.08
CA LEU A 75 -11.46 2.72 6.48
C LEU A 75 -12.45 1.98 7.40
N ASN A 76 -12.10 1.84 8.69
CA ASN A 76 -12.95 1.15 9.66
C ASN A 76 -14.33 1.79 9.87
N ASP A 77 -14.49 3.08 9.56
CA ASP A 77 -15.77 3.79 9.60
C ASP A 77 -16.62 3.57 8.32
N GLY A 78 -16.14 2.75 7.38
CA GLY A 78 -16.79 2.48 6.11
C GLY A 78 -16.53 3.52 5.02
N SER A 79 -15.85 4.63 5.34
CA SER A 79 -15.45 5.62 4.34
C SER A 79 -14.31 5.10 3.46
N GLU A 80 -14.15 5.74 2.31
CA GLU A 80 -13.16 5.34 1.29
C GLU A 80 -12.09 6.43 1.12
N PHE A 81 -10.83 6.04 1.29
CA PHE A 81 -9.68 6.86 0.99
C PHE A 81 -9.09 6.47 -0.37
N LYS A 82 -8.95 7.45 -1.27
CA LYS A 82 -8.46 7.22 -2.64
C LYS A 82 -7.12 7.91 -2.87
N SER A 83 -6.38 7.42 -3.86
CA SER A 83 -5.06 7.94 -4.24
C SER A 83 -5.03 9.46 -4.47
N GLU A 84 -6.09 10.06 -5.02
CA GLU A 84 -6.19 11.50 -5.23
C GLU A 84 -6.21 12.33 -3.94
N ASN A 85 -6.53 11.69 -2.80
CA ASN A 85 -6.63 12.34 -1.50
C ASN A 85 -5.34 12.21 -0.67
N THR A 86 -4.24 11.73 -1.25
CA THR A 86 -2.95 11.65 -0.54
C THR A 86 -2.33 13.03 -0.31
N PRO A 87 -1.64 13.27 0.82
CA PRO A 87 -1.33 12.34 1.91
C PRO A 87 -2.53 12.05 2.82
N PHE A 88 -2.50 10.93 3.53
CA PHE A 88 -3.53 10.58 4.51
C PHE A 88 -3.37 11.43 5.77
N THR A 89 -4.35 12.27 6.09
CA THR A 89 -4.26 13.25 7.18
C THR A 89 -4.93 12.81 8.49
N ALA A 90 -5.80 11.79 8.46
CA ALA A 90 -6.54 11.37 9.64
C ALA A 90 -5.70 10.57 10.67
N ALA A 91 -4.47 10.17 10.31
CA ALA A 91 -3.50 9.59 11.23
C ALA A 91 -2.07 9.72 10.70
N LYS A 92 -1.09 9.62 11.59
CA LYS A 92 0.33 9.57 11.21
C LYS A 92 0.65 8.21 10.57
N VAL A 93 1.00 8.22 9.29
CA VAL A 93 1.52 7.06 8.56
C VAL A 93 3.05 7.14 8.51
N ARG A 94 3.72 6.02 8.73
CA ARG A 94 5.18 5.88 8.60
C ARG A 94 5.51 4.59 7.90
N VAL A 95 6.33 4.67 6.84
CA VAL A 95 6.72 3.51 6.05
C VAL A 95 8.24 3.40 6.01
N PHE A 96 8.74 2.30 6.55
CA PHE A 96 10.16 1.94 6.48
C PHE A 96 10.34 0.89 5.38
N ASN A 97 10.53 1.35 4.14
CA ASN A 97 10.80 0.51 2.98
C ASN A 97 12.11 0.95 2.27
N GLU A 98 12.44 0.32 1.13
CA GLU A 98 13.64 0.66 0.36
C GLU A 98 13.65 2.13 -0.11
N ASP A 99 12.49 2.71 -0.42
CA ASP A 99 12.42 4.12 -0.80
C ASP A 99 12.75 5.03 0.39
N PHE A 100 12.25 4.72 1.60
CA PHE A 100 12.68 5.42 2.82
C PHE A 100 14.21 5.35 3.02
N VAL A 101 14.80 4.16 2.88
CA VAL A 101 16.25 3.97 3.04
C VAL A 101 17.01 4.80 2.01
N ARG A 102 16.59 4.78 0.74
CA ARG A 102 17.21 5.57 -0.33
C ARG A 102 17.11 7.08 -0.07
N ASP A 103 15.95 7.55 0.36
CA ASP A 103 15.67 8.97 0.56
C ASP A 103 16.37 9.54 1.81
N ASN A 104 16.58 8.72 2.85
CA ASN A 104 16.99 9.19 4.18
C ASN A 104 18.33 8.66 4.68
N LEU A 105 18.85 7.57 4.10
CA LEU A 105 20.05 6.88 4.58
C LEU A 105 21.11 6.68 3.47
N SER A 106 20.99 7.41 2.36
CA SER A 106 21.94 7.36 1.23
C SER A 106 23.39 7.67 1.62
N PHE A 107 23.61 8.34 2.75
CA PHE A 107 24.94 8.66 3.30
C PHE A 107 25.58 7.54 4.15
N VAL A 108 24.83 6.48 4.51
CA VAL A 108 25.34 5.39 5.37
C VAL A 108 26.06 4.30 4.55
N VAL A 109 25.89 4.29 3.22
CA VAL A 109 26.66 3.43 2.32
C VAL A 109 27.99 4.13 2.02
N VAL A 110 28.92 4.03 2.98
CA VAL A 110 30.34 4.32 2.75
C VAL A 110 30.88 3.21 1.83
N ASN A 111 31.62 3.60 0.79
CA ASN A 111 32.32 2.70 -0.14
C ASN A 111 33.14 1.63 0.56
#